data_AF-A0A2V8WSL8-F1
#
_entry.id   AF-A0A2V8WSL8-F1
#
_cell.length_a   1.000
_cell.length_b   1.000
_cell.length_c   1.000
_cell.angle_alpha   90.00
_cell.angle_beta   90.00
_cell.angle_gamma   90.00
#
_symmetry.space_group_name_H-M   'P 1'
#
loop_
_entity.id
_entity.type
_entity.pdbx_description
1 polymer ?
#
loop_
_entity_poly.entity_id
_entity_poly.type
_entity_poly.pdbx_seq_one_letter_code
_entity_poly.pdbx_strand_id
1 'polypeptide(L)'
;MISANRAIPIQKWPADTVADARDGIAVPRPLTQAPRAPVLRLTPLLCPTQPRRFVRVPTHVVGAHPEHREYPRATLKLPLRLRSVDSVPEEHPITLVTRDISSTGVYFLSPKALAIGTPVELEVVLVSKPLGLGNVVLVSMARVSRTESAAVPGWFGVAAAFDDVQFDRDDGLPSRFLKL
;
A
#
# COMPACT_ATOMS: atom_id res chain seq x y z
N MET A 1 3.90 6.05 38.94
CA MET A 1 4.92 4.99 39.10
C MET A 1 5.52 4.71 37.72
N ILE A 2 6.83 4.44 37.62
CA ILE A 2 7.52 4.25 36.34
C ILE A 2 7.92 2.77 36.23
N SER A 3 7.46 2.09 35.17
CA SER A 3 7.90 0.72 34.86
C SER A 3 8.97 0.76 33.78
N ALA A 4 10.11 0.13 34.03
CA ALA A 4 11.29 0.18 33.15
C ALA A 4 11.57 -1.20 32.54
N ASN A 5 11.29 -1.35 31.24
CA ASN A 5 11.64 -2.55 30.49
C ASN A 5 13.16 -2.71 30.42
N ARG A 6 13.71 -3.76 31.05
CA ARG A 6 15.11 -4.17 30.92
C ARG A 6 15.23 -5.28 29.87
N ALA A 7 16.11 -5.07 28.90
CA ALA A 7 16.48 -6.10 27.92
C ALA A 7 17.42 -7.15 28.55
N ILE A 8 17.35 -8.39 28.06
CA ILE A 8 18.18 -9.51 28.53
C ILE A 8 19.37 -9.69 27.57
N PRO A 9 20.63 -9.71 28.07
CA PRO A 9 21.80 -10.00 27.24
C PRO A 9 21.99 -11.51 27.04
N ILE A 10 22.28 -11.94 25.82
CA ILE A 10 22.65 -13.34 25.50
C ILE A 10 24.16 -13.53 25.67
N GLN A 11 24.57 -14.62 26.31
CA GLN A 11 25.96 -14.93 26.63
C GLN A 11 26.77 -15.47 25.43
N LYS A 12 28.11 -15.39 25.54
CA LYS A 12 29.10 -16.09 24.70
C LYS A 12 29.98 -16.95 25.60
N TRP A 13 30.42 -18.12 25.12
CA TRP A 13 31.69 -18.84 25.44
C TRP A 13 31.69 -20.20 24.68
N PRO A 14 32.79 -20.95 24.54
CA PRO A 14 34.18 -20.59 24.19
C PRO A 14 34.61 -21.19 22.83
N ALA A 15 35.93 -21.26 22.58
CA ALA A 15 36.56 -22.12 21.57
C ALA A 15 37.43 -23.19 22.27
N ASP A 16 37.77 -24.26 21.55
CA ASP A 16 38.71 -25.31 21.98
C ASP A 16 40.02 -25.29 21.15
N THR A 17 41.05 -26.03 21.60
CA THR A 17 42.43 -26.07 21.08
C THR A 17 42.90 -27.54 20.95
N VAL A 18 43.96 -27.94 20.23
CA VAL A 18 45.32 -28.25 20.78
C VAL A 18 46.18 -29.06 19.75
N ALA A 19 47.49 -28.75 19.66
CA ALA A 19 48.66 -29.57 19.19
C ALA A 19 48.68 -30.13 17.73
N ASP A 20 49.80 -30.58 17.12
CA ASP A 20 51.16 -31.01 17.58
C ASP A 20 52.22 -30.45 16.57
N ALA A 21 53.36 -29.85 16.95
CA ALA A 21 54.67 -30.42 17.34
C ALA A 21 55.34 -31.31 16.24
N ARG A 22 56.67 -31.34 16.01
CA ARG A 22 57.91 -30.90 16.74
C ARG A 22 58.90 -30.27 15.69
N ASP A 23 60.24 -30.18 15.75
CA ASP A 23 61.36 -30.57 16.65
C ASP A 23 62.66 -29.79 16.24
N GLY A 24 63.84 -30.06 16.85
CA GLY A 24 65.14 -30.04 16.11
C GLY A 24 66.27 -29.04 16.47
N ILE A 25 67.09 -29.37 17.50
CA ILE A 25 68.56 -29.10 17.63
C ILE A 25 69.05 -27.62 17.83
N ALA A 26 70.13 -27.41 18.61
CA ALA A 26 70.69 -26.08 18.93
C ALA A 26 72.23 -26.04 19.14
N VAL A 27 72.88 -24.92 18.76
CA VAL A 27 74.30 -24.52 19.04
C VAL A 27 74.40 -22.97 19.18
N PRO A 28 75.28 -22.35 20.00
CA PRO A 28 75.02 -20.99 20.53
C PRO A 28 76.05 -19.84 20.25
N ARG A 29 75.57 -18.59 20.44
CA ARG A 29 76.29 -17.31 20.71
C ARG A 29 77.09 -16.65 19.55
N PRO A 30 77.45 -15.33 19.62
CA PRO A 30 77.12 -14.31 20.64
C PRO A 30 76.44 -13.01 20.12
N LEU A 31 76.01 -12.19 21.08
CA LEU A 31 75.65 -10.76 21.09
C LEU A 31 76.01 -9.89 19.86
N THR A 32 75.06 -9.06 19.39
CA THR A 32 75.12 -7.56 19.36
C THR A 32 73.84 -6.97 18.74
N GLN A 33 73.56 -5.69 19.05
CA GLN A 33 72.58 -4.78 18.42
C GLN A 33 71.06 -5.00 18.69
N ALA A 34 70.53 -4.18 19.60
CA ALA A 34 69.17 -3.65 19.52
C ALA A 34 69.22 -2.19 18.97
N PRO A 35 68.08 -1.55 18.60
CA PRO A 35 66.77 -2.11 18.28
C PRO A 35 66.35 -1.80 16.82
N ARG A 36 65.35 -2.52 16.31
CA ARG A 36 64.47 -2.02 15.23
C ARG A 36 63.03 -2.32 15.60
N ALA A 37 62.19 -1.29 15.64
CA ALA A 37 60.79 -1.43 16.06
C ALA A 37 60.01 -2.31 15.07
N PRO A 38 59.12 -3.20 15.54
CA PRO A 38 58.25 -3.96 14.66
C PRO A 38 57.22 -3.03 14.02
N VAL A 39 57.37 -2.76 12.72
CA VAL A 39 56.37 -2.03 11.94
C VAL A 39 55.08 -2.86 11.91
N LEU A 40 54.01 -2.35 12.53
CA LEU A 40 52.70 -2.99 12.55
C LEU A 40 52.16 -3.10 11.11
N ARG A 41 52.27 -4.29 10.52
CA ARG A 41 51.68 -4.59 9.21
C ARG A 41 50.19 -4.84 9.38
N LEU A 42 49.38 -3.84 9.03
CA LEU A 42 47.94 -3.99 8.90
C LEU A 42 47.61 -4.89 7.71
N THR A 43 47.24 -6.14 7.97
CA THR A 43 46.70 -7.04 6.94
C THR A 43 45.31 -6.55 6.54
N PRO A 44 45.05 -6.15 5.29
CA PRO A 44 43.72 -5.73 4.89
C PRO A 44 42.80 -6.96 4.83
N LEU A 45 41.77 -7.02 5.69
CA LEU A 45 40.73 -8.05 5.67
C LEU A 45 39.73 -7.82 4.51
N LEU A 46 40.27 -7.61 3.31
CA LEU A 46 39.51 -7.54 2.07
C LEU A 46 39.17 -8.95 1.57
N CYS A 47 38.38 -9.68 2.36
CA CYS A 47 37.51 -10.68 1.78
C CYS A 47 36.54 -9.93 0.85
N PRO A 48 36.54 -10.17 -0.48
CA PRO A 48 35.52 -9.58 -1.34
C PRO A 48 34.18 -10.20 -0.94
N THR A 49 33.37 -9.44 -0.21
CA THR A 49 32.04 -9.87 0.24
C THR A 49 31.19 -10.12 -0.99
N GLN A 50 31.16 -11.38 -1.46
CA GLN A 50 30.41 -11.77 -2.65
C GLN A 50 28.97 -11.31 -2.43
N PRO A 51 28.43 -10.40 -3.27
CA PRO A 51 27.14 -9.79 -3.01
C PRO A 51 26.12 -10.92 -2.88
N ARG A 52 25.37 -10.93 -1.76
CA ARG A 52 24.45 -12.02 -1.42
C ARG A 52 23.58 -12.32 -2.63
N ARG A 53 23.91 -13.41 -3.33
CA ARG A 53 23.13 -13.88 -4.47
C ARG A 53 21.84 -14.42 -3.90
N PHE A 54 20.84 -13.53 -3.74
CA PHE A 54 19.47 -13.94 -3.55
C PHE A 54 19.18 -14.95 -4.66
N VAL A 55 18.97 -16.20 -4.27
CA VAL A 55 18.47 -17.23 -5.19
C VAL A 55 17.16 -16.66 -5.71
N ARG A 56 17.16 -16.22 -6.97
CA ARG A 56 15.97 -15.65 -7.60
C ARG A 56 14.89 -16.73 -7.50
N VAL A 57 13.91 -16.52 -6.63
CA VAL A 57 12.79 -17.44 -6.44
C VAL A 57 12.20 -17.66 -7.83
N PRO A 58 12.22 -18.90 -8.37
CA PRO A 58 11.88 -19.08 -9.78
C PRO A 58 10.42 -18.68 -9.99
N THR A 59 10.20 -17.67 -10.84
CA THR A 59 8.87 -17.06 -11.07
C THR A 59 7.90 -17.99 -11.81
N HIS A 60 8.33 -19.21 -12.13
CA HIS A 60 7.49 -20.30 -12.62
C HIS A 60 7.04 -21.28 -11.52
N VAL A 61 7.62 -21.23 -10.31
CA VAL A 61 7.23 -22.04 -9.14
C VAL A 61 6.27 -21.27 -8.23
N VAL A 62 6.50 -19.96 -8.07
CA VAL A 62 5.50 -19.07 -7.46
C VAL A 62 4.47 -18.72 -8.54
N GLY A 63 3.38 -19.47 -8.57
CA GLY A 63 2.23 -19.15 -9.42
C GLY A 63 1.71 -17.74 -9.11
N ALA A 64 1.22 -17.04 -10.14
CA ALA A 64 0.60 -15.73 -9.95
C ALA A 64 -0.56 -15.87 -8.95
N HIS A 65 -0.59 -14.99 -7.94
CA HIS A 65 -1.72 -14.96 -7.00
C HIS A 65 -3.01 -14.73 -7.81
N PRO A 66 -4.07 -15.54 -7.63
CA PRO A 66 -5.29 -15.37 -8.38
C PRO A 66 -5.84 -13.96 -8.16
N GLU A 67 -6.24 -13.29 -9.24
CA GLU A 67 -6.90 -11.99 -9.16
C GLU A 67 -8.34 -12.20 -8.71
N HIS A 68 -8.63 -11.86 -7.45
CA HIS A 68 -9.97 -11.98 -6.86
C HIS A 68 -10.96 -10.89 -7.34
N ARG A 69 -10.70 -10.25 -8.48
CA ARG A 69 -11.49 -9.13 -9.00
C ARG A 69 -11.83 -9.38 -10.47
N GLU A 70 -13.12 -9.42 -10.77
CA GLU A 70 -13.63 -9.58 -12.13
C GLU A 70 -13.44 -8.30 -12.97
N TYR A 71 -13.37 -7.12 -12.32
CA TYR A 71 -13.25 -5.82 -12.98
C TYR A 71 -12.09 -5.01 -12.42
N PRO A 72 -11.28 -4.36 -13.28
CA PRO A 72 -10.22 -3.47 -12.84
C PRO A 72 -10.82 -2.24 -12.14
N ARG A 73 -10.09 -1.72 -11.13
CA ARG A 73 -10.50 -0.54 -10.37
C ARG A 73 -9.55 0.62 -10.60
N ALA A 74 -10.08 1.78 -10.98
CA ALA A 74 -9.34 3.01 -11.13
C ALA A 74 -9.35 3.81 -9.81
N THR A 75 -8.17 4.08 -9.24
CA THR A 75 -8.01 4.84 -7.99
C THR A 75 -8.16 6.35 -8.21
N LEU A 76 -9.37 6.78 -8.58
CA LEU A 76 -9.69 8.16 -8.94
C LEU A 76 -10.24 8.95 -7.75
N LYS A 77 -10.27 10.29 -7.86
CA LYS A 77 -10.81 11.23 -6.86
C LYS A 77 -11.97 12.01 -7.48
N LEU A 78 -13.02 11.29 -7.86
CA LEU A 78 -14.18 11.86 -8.55
C LEU A 78 -15.16 12.44 -7.52
N PRO A 79 -15.81 13.58 -7.82
CA PRO A 79 -16.96 14.05 -7.06
C PRO A 79 -18.08 13.00 -7.08
N LEU A 80 -18.61 12.67 -5.91
CA LEU A 80 -19.77 11.78 -5.73
C LEU A 80 -20.82 12.53 -4.93
N ARG A 81 -22.09 12.32 -5.21
CA ARG A 81 -23.22 12.80 -4.40
C ARG A 81 -24.11 11.63 -4.02
N LEU A 82 -24.40 11.52 -2.73
CA LEU A 82 -25.36 10.57 -2.19
C LEU A 82 -26.73 11.25 -2.19
N ARG A 83 -27.65 10.79 -3.05
CA ARG A 83 -28.96 11.41 -3.28
C ARG A 83 -30.08 10.79 -2.46
N SER A 84 -30.03 9.48 -2.22
CA SER A 84 -30.94 8.79 -1.30
C SER A 84 -30.26 7.60 -0.63
N VAL A 85 -30.78 7.20 0.53
CA VAL A 85 -30.33 6.06 1.35
C VAL A 85 -31.57 5.32 1.83
N ASP A 86 -31.60 3.99 1.64
CA ASP A 86 -32.73 3.14 2.01
C ASP A 86 -34.06 3.61 1.38
N SER A 87 -33.97 4.06 0.12
CA SER A 87 -35.04 4.73 -0.65
C SER A 87 -35.59 6.03 -0.05
N VAL A 88 -35.01 6.55 1.04
CA VAL A 88 -35.31 7.88 1.59
C VAL A 88 -34.38 8.91 0.93
N PRO A 89 -34.91 9.95 0.25
CA PRO A 89 -34.07 11.02 -0.29
C PRO A 89 -33.38 11.80 0.83
N GLU A 90 -32.09 12.06 0.68
CA GLU A 90 -31.36 12.93 1.60
C GLU A 90 -31.80 14.38 1.32
N GLU A 91 -32.29 15.08 2.35
CA GLU A 91 -32.79 16.47 2.26
C GLU A 91 -31.78 17.40 1.56
N HIS A 92 -30.49 17.16 1.81
CA HIS A 92 -29.36 17.83 1.20
C HIS A 92 -28.38 16.77 0.67
N PRO A 93 -28.29 16.54 -0.66
CA PRO A 93 -27.46 15.47 -1.23
C PRO A 93 -25.98 15.59 -0.83
N ILE A 94 -25.47 14.59 -0.11
CA ILE A 94 -24.17 14.68 0.56
C ILE A 94 -23.05 14.59 -0.48
N THR A 95 -22.25 15.65 -0.61
CA THR A 95 -21.08 15.71 -1.49
C THR A 95 -19.88 14.99 -0.85
N LEU A 96 -19.40 13.95 -1.54
CA LEU A 96 -18.33 13.05 -1.14
C LEU A 96 -17.30 12.91 -2.28
N VAL A 97 -16.23 12.15 -2.06
CA VAL A 97 -15.18 11.90 -3.07
C VAL A 97 -14.86 10.41 -3.13
N THR A 98 -14.75 9.86 -4.33
CA THR A 98 -14.43 8.44 -4.53
C THR A 98 -13.02 8.09 -4.06
N ARG A 99 -12.83 6.83 -3.67
CA ARG A 99 -11.55 6.20 -3.32
C ARG A 99 -11.03 5.37 -4.50
N ASP A 100 -11.89 4.49 -5.04
CA ASP A 100 -11.72 3.78 -6.30
C ASP A 100 -13.09 3.53 -6.97
N ILE A 101 -13.10 3.24 -8.27
CA ILE A 101 -14.29 2.98 -9.09
C ILE A 101 -14.01 1.91 -10.17
N SER A 102 -15.01 1.09 -10.50
CA SER A 102 -15.02 0.17 -11.65
C SER A 102 -16.32 0.37 -12.46
N SER A 103 -16.51 -0.44 -13.50
CA SER A 103 -17.77 -0.55 -14.26
C SER A 103 -18.94 -1.13 -13.44
N THR A 104 -18.67 -1.70 -12.27
CA THR A 104 -19.63 -2.48 -11.46
C THR A 104 -19.77 -2.00 -10.02
N GLY A 105 -19.03 -0.95 -9.62
CA GLY A 105 -19.19 -0.37 -8.29
C GLY A 105 -18.19 0.73 -7.97
N VAL A 106 -18.35 1.30 -6.79
CA VAL A 106 -17.54 2.41 -6.28
C VAL A 106 -17.21 2.21 -4.80
N TYR A 107 -16.00 2.60 -4.41
CA TYR A 107 -15.59 2.72 -3.02
C TYR A 107 -15.44 4.21 -2.68
N PHE A 108 -16.01 4.66 -1.57
CA PHE A 108 -15.93 6.04 -1.09
C PHE A 108 -15.89 6.09 0.44
N LEU A 109 -15.68 7.27 1.02
CA LEU A 109 -15.84 7.48 2.48
C LEU A 109 -17.12 8.27 2.75
N SER A 110 -17.85 7.87 3.78
CA SER A 110 -19.10 8.49 4.24
C SER A 110 -19.01 8.85 5.72
N PRO A 111 -19.57 10.00 6.18
CA PRO A 111 -19.77 10.28 7.60
C PRO A 111 -20.98 9.54 8.18
N LYS A 112 -21.90 9.07 7.32
CA LYS A 112 -23.08 8.26 7.68
C LYS A 112 -22.70 6.78 7.62
N ALA A 113 -22.92 6.04 8.71
CA ALA A 113 -22.80 4.59 8.71
C ALA A 113 -23.89 3.98 7.83
N LEU A 114 -23.51 3.14 6.86
CA LEU A 114 -24.42 2.45 5.95
C LEU A 114 -24.31 0.94 6.15
N ALA A 115 -25.45 0.26 6.25
CA ALA A 115 -25.49 -1.19 6.45
C ALA A 115 -25.27 -1.93 5.12
N ILE A 116 -24.81 -3.17 5.21
CA ILE A 116 -24.65 -4.04 4.02
C ILE A 116 -26.06 -4.43 3.53
N GLY A 117 -26.27 -4.32 2.22
CA GLY A 117 -27.56 -4.54 1.56
C GLY A 117 -28.40 -3.28 1.36
N THR A 118 -28.12 -2.18 2.08
CA THR A 118 -28.86 -0.91 1.93
C THR A 118 -28.75 -0.37 0.49
N PRO A 119 -29.88 -0.04 -0.17
CA PRO A 119 -29.87 0.64 -1.46
C PRO A 119 -29.52 2.12 -1.29
N VAL A 120 -28.77 2.68 -2.24
CA VAL A 120 -28.34 4.07 -2.29
C VAL A 120 -28.37 4.59 -3.72
N GLU A 121 -28.81 5.83 -3.90
CA GLU A 121 -28.76 6.53 -5.20
C GLU A 121 -27.50 7.40 -5.25
N LEU A 122 -26.67 7.16 -6.25
CA LEU A 122 -25.36 7.77 -6.41
C LEU A 122 -25.27 8.56 -7.72
N GLU A 123 -24.70 9.75 -7.65
CA GLU A 123 -24.37 10.62 -8.78
C GLU A 123 -22.85 10.84 -8.76
N VAL A 124 -22.11 10.43 -9.81
CA VAL A 124 -20.65 10.52 -9.87
C VAL A 124 -20.21 11.29 -11.11
N VAL A 125 -19.50 12.40 -10.92
CA VAL A 125 -18.97 13.19 -12.05
C VAL A 125 -17.73 12.49 -12.60
N LEU A 126 -17.86 11.82 -13.74
CA LEU A 126 -16.77 11.06 -14.37
C LEU A 126 -15.79 11.97 -15.13
N VAL A 127 -16.30 13.00 -15.81
CA VAL A 127 -15.51 13.94 -16.60
C VAL A 127 -16.10 15.35 -16.48
N SER A 128 -15.28 16.34 -16.17
CA SER A 128 -15.71 17.74 -16.00
C SER A 128 -15.17 18.66 -17.10
N LYS A 129 -16.07 19.16 -17.97
CA LYS A 129 -15.85 20.23 -18.98
C LYS A 129 -14.48 20.22 -19.68
N PRO A 130 -14.03 19.08 -20.24
CA PRO A 130 -12.66 18.93 -20.76
C PRO A 130 -12.37 19.83 -21.98
N LEU A 131 -13.43 20.19 -22.73
CA LEU A 131 -13.41 21.11 -23.86
C LEU A 131 -14.62 22.08 -23.79
N GLY A 132 -15.13 22.35 -22.58
CA GLY A 132 -16.39 23.09 -22.38
C GLY A 132 -17.68 22.32 -22.69
N LEU A 133 -17.57 21.12 -23.30
CA LEU A 133 -18.67 20.20 -23.63
C LEU A 133 -19.19 19.47 -22.39
N GLY A 134 -19.89 20.21 -21.52
CA GLY A 134 -20.67 19.69 -20.40
C GLY A 134 -19.87 18.92 -19.34
N ASN A 135 -20.58 18.30 -18.40
CA ASN A 135 -20.04 17.28 -17.50
C ASN A 135 -20.63 15.92 -17.88
N VAL A 136 -19.83 14.85 -17.85
CA VAL A 136 -20.33 13.48 -17.98
C VAL A 136 -20.58 12.94 -16.57
N VAL A 137 -21.82 12.58 -16.28
CA VAL A 137 -22.27 12.15 -14.95
C VAL A 137 -22.80 10.72 -15.03
N LEU A 138 -22.34 9.87 -14.12
CA LEU A 138 -22.92 8.55 -13.87
C LEU A 138 -24.00 8.70 -12.80
N VAL A 139 -25.24 8.34 -13.12
CA VAL A 139 -26.33 8.17 -12.16
C VAL A 139 -26.61 6.67 -12.03
N SER A 140 -26.70 6.19 -10.79
CA SER A 140 -26.81 4.76 -10.49
C SER A 140 -27.56 4.51 -9.19
N MET A 141 -28.51 3.58 -9.22
CA MET A 141 -28.95 2.85 -8.04
C MET A 141 -27.91 1.77 -7.73
N ALA A 142 -27.50 1.70 -6.48
CA ALA A 142 -26.44 0.81 -6.02
C ALA A 142 -26.77 0.21 -4.66
N ARG A 143 -26.24 -0.97 -4.35
CA ARG A 143 -26.36 -1.59 -3.01
C ARG A 143 -25.02 -1.68 -2.31
N VAL A 144 -25.00 -1.35 -1.03
CA VAL A 144 -23.79 -1.44 -0.19
C VAL A 144 -23.38 -2.91 -0.04
N SER A 145 -22.22 -3.26 -0.58
CA SER A 145 -21.67 -4.63 -0.54
C SER A 145 -20.68 -4.85 0.61
N ARG A 146 -20.03 -3.78 1.10
CA ARG A 146 -19.12 -3.83 2.25
C ARG A 146 -19.01 -2.48 2.94
N THR A 147 -18.95 -2.49 4.27
CA THR A 147 -18.68 -1.31 5.10
C THR A 147 -17.45 -1.58 5.98
N GLU A 148 -16.59 -0.59 6.13
CA GLU A 148 -15.31 -0.64 6.86
C GLU A 148 -15.19 0.57 7.79
N SER A 149 -14.48 0.42 8.92
CA SER A 149 -14.07 1.56 9.74
C SER A 149 -12.97 2.36 9.03
N ALA A 150 -13.17 3.66 8.80
CA ALA A 150 -12.11 4.50 8.24
C ALA A 150 -11.06 4.86 9.31
N ALA A 151 -9.86 5.25 8.87
CA ALA A 151 -8.82 5.78 9.76
C ALA A 151 -9.15 7.15 10.39
N VAL A 152 -10.20 7.82 9.91
CA VAL A 152 -10.71 9.08 10.47
C VAL A 152 -11.90 8.76 11.37
N PRO A 153 -11.89 9.16 12.66
CA PRO A 153 -13.02 8.95 13.57
C PRO A 153 -14.32 9.53 13.02
N GLY A 154 -15.42 8.77 13.14
CA GLY A 154 -16.73 9.16 12.61
C GLY A 154 -16.91 8.99 11.09
N TRP A 155 -15.93 8.41 10.38
CA TRP A 155 -16.05 8.09 8.96
C TRP A 155 -16.01 6.58 8.72
N PHE A 156 -16.70 6.16 7.65
CA PHE A 156 -16.84 4.77 7.24
C PHE A 156 -16.42 4.64 5.78
N GLY A 157 -15.63 3.61 5.46
CA GLY A 157 -15.40 3.18 4.08
C GLY A 157 -16.62 2.41 3.59
N VAL A 158 -17.20 2.81 2.46
CA VAL A 158 -18.39 2.20 1.89
C VAL A 158 -18.08 1.75 0.47
N ALA A 159 -18.25 0.46 0.20
CA ALA A 159 -18.21 -0.11 -1.13
C ALA A 159 -19.64 -0.42 -1.59
N ALA A 160 -20.09 0.22 -2.66
CA ALA A 160 -21.38 -0.05 -3.30
C ALA A 160 -21.17 -0.74 -4.65
N ALA A 161 -22.02 -1.71 -4.97
CA ALA A 161 -22.12 -2.32 -6.29
C ALA A 161 -23.28 -1.70 -7.05
N PHE A 162 -23.08 -1.37 -8.33
CA PHE A 162 -24.12 -0.75 -9.17
C PHE A 162 -25.15 -1.80 -9.58
N ASP A 163 -26.44 -1.48 -9.40
CA ASP A 163 -27.58 -2.28 -9.87
C ASP A 163 -28.03 -1.83 -11.26
N ASP A 164 -28.00 -0.52 -11.52
CA ASP A 164 -28.09 0.07 -12.85
C ASP A 164 -26.98 1.11 -13.11
N VAL A 165 -26.80 1.49 -14.36
CA VAL A 165 -25.74 2.41 -14.81
C VAL A 165 -26.31 3.31 -15.91
N GLN A 166 -26.54 4.58 -15.59
CA GLN A 166 -27.03 5.58 -16.53
C GLN A 166 -25.99 6.69 -16.70
N PHE A 167 -25.75 7.13 -17.94
CA PHE A 167 -24.81 8.22 -18.25
C PHE A 167 -25.57 9.43 -18.76
N ASP A 168 -25.53 10.52 -18.00
CA ASP A 168 -26.12 11.81 -18.36
C ASP A 168 -25.02 12.81 -18.78
N ARG A 169 -25.43 13.87 -19.46
CA ARG A 169 -24.57 15.00 -19.83
C ARG A 169 -25.19 16.32 -19.39
N ASP A 170 -24.46 17.06 -18.56
CA ASP A 170 -24.65 18.50 -18.31
C ASP A 170 -24.22 19.34 -19.54
N ASP A 171 -24.56 18.87 -20.75
CA ASP A 171 -24.52 19.61 -22.00
C ASP A 171 -25.79 20.48 -22.05
N GLY A 172 -25.80 21.55 -21.25
CA GLY A 172 -26.92 22.50 -21.20
C GLY A 172 -27.23 23.08 -22.58
N LEU A 173 -28.23 22.50 -23.26
CA LEU A 173 -28.63 22.85 -24.62
C LEU A 173 -28.81 24.37 -24.73
N PRO A 174 -27.95 25.08 -25.48
CA PRO A 174 -27.98 26.54 -25.45
C PRO A 174 -29.32 27.02 -26.00
N SER A 175 -29.95 27.95 -25.28
CA SER A 175 -31.38 28.31 -25.39
C SER A 175 -31.87 28.64 -26.80
N ARG A 176 -30.97 29.02 -27.71
CA ARG A 176 -31.20 29.11 -29.17
C ARG A 176 -31.79 27.85 -29.83
N PHE A 177 -31.68 26.68 -29.21
CA PHE A 177 -32.24 25.41 -29.68
C PHE A 177 -33.51 24.95 -28.93
N LEU A 178 -33.90 25.65 -27.85
CA LEU A 178 -35.06 25.29 -27.02
C LEU A 178 -36.34 26.01 -27.50
N LYS A 179 -36.57 26.04 -28.82
CA LYS A 179 -37.74 26.70 -29.41
C LYS A 179 -38.27 25.97 -30.65
N LEU A 180 -39.33 25.21 -30.42
CA LEU A 180 -40.31 24.70 -31.39
C LEU A 180 -41.70 25.04 -30.85
#